data_AF-A0A2P5ARQ7-F1
#
_entry.id   AF-A0A2P5ARQ7-F1
#
_cell.length_a   1.000
_cell.length_b   1.000
_cell.length_c   1.000
_cell.angle_alpha   90.00
_cell.angle_beta   90.00
_cell.angle_gamma   90.00
#
_symmetry.space_group_name_H-M   'P 1'
#
loop_
_entity.id
_entity.type
_entity.pdbx_description
1 polymer ?
#
loop_
_entity_poly.entity_id
_entity_poly.type
_entity_poly.pdbx_seq_one_letter_code
_entity_poly.pdbx_strand_id
1 'polypeptide(L)'
;MDGWKMTVMLSVKNRSLGFYFGLYGCEMTNDGYLLAVVAVGGGGNTSHTVVWSSDRNTIMDENSYALLSSDSGFVLVDDKVNNWALHQENEYLYVSVAGVNLTEEGNVVLFGNEGEILWQSFHNPIDTLLVGQRLFNGHNLMNYEASFAGLTKDGNFSVFINTTNRSLIYYQTQPDLNSRNLSGLVYAMDLKNGFVINLGKSDKSSTLEFIESAKLDSDGRLKRYRYENSREEITLI
;
A
#
# COMPACT_ATOMS: atom_id res chain seq x y z
N MET A 1 13.95 -1.60 23.39
CA MET A 1 13.31 -0.43 22.77
C MET A 1 12.23 -1.00 21.88
N ASP A 2 10.97 -0.71 22.21
CA ASP A 2 9.78 -1.16 21.50
C ASP A 2 9.73 -0.44 20.14
N GLY A 3 10.53 -0.96 19.21
CA GLY A 3 10.61 -0.50 17.84
C GLY A 3 10.12 -1.61 16.92
N TRP A 4 9.35 -1.23 15.91
CA TRP A 4 9.06 -2.10 14.78
C TRP A 4 10.36 -2.62 14.17
N LYS A 5 10.36 -3.88 13.76
CA LYS A 5 11.53 -4.51 13.14
C LYS A 5 11.39 -4.41 11.63
N MET A 6 12.44 -3.94 10.95
CA MET A 6 12.48 -3.97 9.49
C MET A 6 13.90 -4.14 8.96
N THR A 7 14.08 -5.11 8.09
CA THR A 7 15.28 -5.22 7.23
C THR A 7 15.02 -4.40 5.98
N VAL A 8 15.62 -3.21 5.90
CA VAL A 8 15.40 -2.25 4.82
C VAL A 8 16.19 -2.63 3.57
N MET A 9 15.52 -2.72 2.43
CA MET A 9 16.12 -2.94 1.11
C MET A 9 16.21 -1.63 0.32
N LEU A 10 15.12 -0.86 0.28
CA LEU A 10 15.07 0.46 -0.35
C LEU A 10 14.45 1.46 0.63
N SER A 11 14.87 2.72 0.52
CA SER A 11 14.23 3.81 1.26
C SER A 11 14.29 5.11 0.48
N VAL A 12 13.25 5.92 0.62
CA VAL A 12 13.19 7.28 0.13
C VAL A 12 12.69 8.16 1.27
N LYS A 13 13.43 9.23 1.58
CA LYS A 13 13.15 10.03 2.77
C LYS A 13 13.50 11.50 2.59
N ASN A 14 12.73 12.35 3.25
CA ASN A 14 13.03 13.75 3.47
C ASN A 14 12.82 14.06 4.95
N ARG A 15 13.89 14.44 5.66
CA ARG A 15 13.89 14.70 7.10
C ARG A 15 13.34 13.52 7.91
N SER A 16 12.20 13.70 8.59
CA SER A 16 11.53 12.69 9.41
C SER A 16 10.50 11.86 8.64
N LEU A 17 10.24 12.20 7.37
CA LEU A 17 9.26 11.53 6.53
C LEU A 17 9.95 10.61 5.54
N GLY A 18 9.38 9.45 5.30
CA GLY A 18 9.86 8.58 4.24
C GLY A 18 9.08 7.29 4.10
N PHE A 19 9.38 6.60 3.00
CA PHE A 19 8.94 5.23 2.76
C PHE A 19 10.15 4.30 2.84
N TYR A 20 9.91 3.14 3.42
CA TYR A 20 10.88 2.06 3.56
C TYR A 20 10.28 0.83 2.93
N PHE A 21 11.06 0.11 2.14
CA PHE A 21 10.67 -1.15 1.51
C PHE A 21 11.64 -2.26 1.90
N GLY A 22 11.12 -3.42 2.27
CA GLY A 22 11.90 -4.55 2.77
C GLY A 22 11.10 -5.49 3.65
N LEU A 23 11.78 -6.30 4.46
CA LEU A 23 11.14 -7.29 5.33
C LEU A 23 10.73 -6.66 6.66
N TYR A 24 9.43 -6.48 6.86
CA TYR A 24 8.82 -5.95 8.07
C TYR A 24 8.41 -7.07 9.02
N GLY A 25 8.83 -6.98 10.28
CA GLY A 25 8.43 -7.90 11.35
C GLY A 25 6.92 -7.80 11.57
N CYS A 26 6.20 -8.85 11.19
CA CYS A 26 4.75 -8.89 11.22
C CYS A 26 4.25 -9.00 12.67
N GLU A 27 3.42 -8.07 13.12
CA GLU A 27 2.87 -8.08 14.49
C GLU A 27 1.99 -9.31 14.80
N MET A 28 1.53 -10.03 13.77
CA MET A 28 0.76 -11.27 13.95
C MET A 28 1.60 -12.46 14.40
N THR A 29 2.92 -12.38 14.29
CA THR A 29 3.84 -13.48 14.53
C THR A 29 5.09 -12.97 15.24
N ASN A 30 5.54 -13.63 16.30
CA ASN A 30 6.69 -13.13 17.06
C ASN A 30 7.99 -13.03 16.23
N ASP A 31 8.15 -13.89 15.21
CA ASP A 31 9.38 -14.01 14.42
C ASP A 31 9.14 -14.07 12.90
N GLY A 32 7.92 -13.74 12.44
CA GLY A 32 7.56 -13.77 11.03
C GLY A 32 7.66 -12.40 10.37
N TYR A 33 8.07 -12.37 9.11
CA TYR A 33 8.31 -11.18 8.32
C TYR A 33 7.45 -11.16 7.06
N LEU A 34 7.04 -9.98 6.65
CA LEU A 34 6.36 -9.73 5.38
C LEU A 34 7.18 -8.77 4.55
N LEU A 35 7.21 -8.97 3.23
CA LEU A 35 7.68 -7.90 2.36
C LEU A 35 6.67 -6.75 2.44
N ALA A 36 7.14 -5.54 2.75
CA ALA A 36 6.24 -4.43 3.01
C ALA A 36 6.83 -3.09 2.57
N VAL A 37 5.93 -2.15 2.30
CA VAL A 37 6.23 -0.72 2.28
C VAL A 37 5.67 -0.11 3.56
N VAL A 38 6.53 0.59 4.29
CA VAL A 38 6.21 1.27 5.54
C VAL A 38 6.38 2.77 5.34
N ALA A 39 5.30 3.53 5.54
CA ALA A 39 5.36 4.98 5.67
C ALA A 39 5.77 5.32 7.10
N VAL A 40 6.76 6.22 7.25
CA VAL A 40 7.27 6.67 8.55
C VAL A 40 7.16 8.19 8.62
N GLY A 41 6.74 8.69 9.78
CA GLY A 41 6.60 10.13 10.01
C GLY A 41 6.20 10.48 11.44
N GLY A 42 5.74 11.71 11.65
CA GLY A 42 5.39 12.22 12.98
C GLY A 42 6.62 12.63 13.81
N GLY A 43 6.38 13.37 14.90
CA GLY A 43 7.44 13.93 15.73
C GLY A 43 8.36 12.86 16.33
N GLY A 44 9.57 12.73 15.78
CA GLY A 44 10.60 11.81 16.24
C GLY A 44 10.73 10.49 15.47
N ASN A 45 10.07 10.31 14.32
CA ASN A 45 10.05 9.08 13.52
C ASN A 45 9.50 7.85 14.27
N THR A 46 8.69 8.07 15.31
CA THR A 46 8.12 6.98 16.10
C THR A 46 6.81 6.44 15.53
N SER A 47 6.16 7.18 14.63
CA SER A 47 4.92 6.72 13.98
C SER A 47 5.22 6.10 12.63
N HIS A 48 4.66 4.92 12.40
CA HIS A 48 4.78 4.20 11.14
C HIS A 48 3.48 3.49 10.80
N THR A 49 3.24 3.31 9.50
CA THR A 49 2.10 2.53 8.99
C THR A 49 2.57 1.67 7.83
N VAL A 50 2.23 0.38 7.87
CA VAL A 50 2.34 -0.50 6.69
C VAL A 50 1.30 -0.04 5.67
N VAL A 51 1.76 0.46 4.52
CA VAL A 51 0.93 1.01 3.44
C VAL A 51 0.78 0.05 2.26
N TRP A 52 1.62 -0.99 2.22
CA TRP A 52 1.50 -2.12 1.31
C TRP A 52 2.26 -3.32 1.89
N SER A 53 1.81 -4.55 1.62
CA SER A 53 2.58 -5.77 1.92
C SER A 53 2.40 -6.83 0.84
N SER A 54 3.25 -7.85 0.85
CA SER A 54 3.00 -9.11 0.16
C SER A 54 1.74 -9.79 0.71
N ASP A 55 1.32 -10.89 0.07
CA ASP A 55 0.28 -11.77 0.62
C ASP A 55 0.62 -12.07 2.09
N ARG A 56 -0.34 -11.79 2.96
CA ARG A 56 -0.23 -11.96 4.41
C ARG A 56 -0.16 -13.45 4.81
N ASN A 57 -0.44 -14.37 3.88
CA ASN A 57 -0.21 -15.80 4.04
C ASN A 57 1.25 -16.22 3.73
N THR A 58 2.03 -15.33 3.10
CA THR A 58 3.44 -15.57 2.80
C THR A 58 4.32 -14.97 3.89
N ILE A 59 4.34 -15.62 5.06
CA ILE A 59 5.18 -15.24 6.19
C ILE A 59 6.59 -15.82 6.00
N MET A 60 7.60 -14.97 6.16
CA MET A 60 9.01 -15.28 5.98
C MET A 60 9.76 -15.30 7.31
N ASP A 61 10.90 -15.96 7.33
CA ASP A 61 11.85 -15.90 8.43
C ASP A 61 12.70 -14.62 8.42
N GLU A 62 13.32 -14.30 9.55
CA GLU A 62 14.15 -13.10 9.71
C GLU A 62 15.40 -13.06 8.81
N ASN A 63 15.90 -14.23 8.43
CA ASN A 63 17.12 -14.40 7.63
C ASN A 63 16.83 -14.46 6.13
N SER A 64 15.57 -14.31 5.74
CA SER A 64 15.16 -14.29 4.34
C SER A 64 15.68 -13.06 3.64
N TYR A 65 15.90 -13.16 2.34
CA TYR A 65 16.49 -12.07 1.55
C TYR A 65 15.91 -12.01 0.15
N ALA A 66 15.98 -10.83 -0.46
CA ALA A 66 15.55 -10.62 -1.83
C ALA A 66 16.72 -10.77 -2.80
N LEU A 67 16.48 -11.47 -3.91
CA LEU A 67 17.35 -11.54 -5.06
C LEU A 67 16.63 -10.97 -6.28
N LEU A 68 17.35 -10.14 -7.03
CA LEU A 68 16.98 -9.80 -8.39
C LEU A 68 17.65 -10.82 -9.31
N SER A 69 16.86 -11.72 -9.88
CA SER A 69 17.32 -12.73 -10.83
C SER A 69 16.90 -12.35 -12.24
N SER A 70 17.86 -12.36 -13.18
CA SER A 70 17.56 -12.17 -14.61
C SER A 70 16.61 -13.24 -15.15
N ASP A 71 16.58 -14.41 -14.51
CA ASP A 71 15.88 -15.60 -15.00
C ASP A 71 14.60 -15.88 -14.21
N SER A 72 14.44 -15.27 -13.04
CA SER A 72 13.34 -15.56 -12.11
C SER A 72 12.68 -14.31 -11.52
N GLY A 73 13.10 -13.12 -11.94
CA GLY A 73 12.56 -11.84 -11.49
C GLY A 73 12.97 -11.45 -10.07
N PHE A 74 12.11 -10.72 -9.35
CA PHE A 74 12.31 -10.38 -7.94
C PHE A 74 11.84 -11.55 -7.06
N VAL A 75 12.79 -12.32 -6.56
CA VAL A 75 12.57 -13.54 -5.78
C VAL A 75 12.94 -13.29 -4.32
N LEU A 76 12.06 -13.66 -3.41
CA LEU A 76 12.37 -13.78 -1.99
C LEU A 76 12.79 -15.22 -1.70
N VAL A 77 13.99 -15.35 -1.17
CA VAL A 77 14.58 -16.62 -0.77
C VAL A 77 14.41 -16.75 0.75
N ASP A 78 13.81 -17.87 1.14
CA ASP A 78 13.50 -18.22 2.51
C ASP A 78 13.81 -19.72 2.69
N ASP A 79 14.41 -20.10 3.81
CA ASP A 79 14.81 -21.50 4.05
C ASP A 79 13.61 -22.43 4.29
N LYS A 80 12.43 -21.90 4.65
CA LYS A 80 11.20 -22.63 4.95
C LYS A 80 10.13 -22.53 3.87
N VAL A 81 10.10 -21.44 3.12
CA VAL A 81 9.14 -21.22 2.03
C VAL A 81 9.86 -21.43 0.70
N ASN A 82 9.48 -22.46 -0.07
CA ASN A 82 9.96 -22.66 -1.44
C ASN A 82 9.83 -21.34 -2.24
N ASN A 83 10.93 -20.61 -2.39
CA ASN A 83 11.14 -19.40 -3.19
C ASN A 83 9.86 -18.67 -3.65
N TRP A 84 9.42 -17.65 -2.91
CA TRP A 84 8.28 -16.82 -3.32
C TRP A 84 8.74 -15.70 -4.26
N ALA A 85 8.07 -15.49 -5.39
CA ALA A 85 8.39 -14.40 -6.32
C ALA A 85 7.26 -13.36 -6.34
N LEU A 86 7.62 -12.08 -6.29
CA LEU A 86 6.68 -10.95 -6.25
C LEU A 86 5.86 -10.80 -7.55
N HIS A 87 6.30 -11.44 -8.63
CA HIS A 87 5.64 -11.44 -9.93
C HIS A 87 5.51 -12.89 -10.45
N GLN A 88 4.37 -13.53 -10.18
CA GLN A 88 3.95 -14.78 -10.82
C GLN A 88 2.61 -14.64 -11.55
N GLU A 89 2.29 -13.46 -12.09
CA GLU A 89 1.01 -13.29 -12.81
C GLU A 89 0.95 -14.10 -14.11
N ASN A 90 2.09 -14.53 -14.66
CA ASN A 90 2.15 -15.40 -15.83
C ASN A 90 3.22 -16.50 -15.66
N GLU A 91 2.76 -17.70 -15.29
CA GLU A 91 3.55 -18.94 -15.13
C GLU A 91 4.39 -19.32 -16.38
N TYR A 92 4.12 -18.69 -17.53
CA TYR A 92 4.70 -19.01 -18.84
C TYR A 92 5.69 -17.97 -19.39
N LEU A 93 5.95 -16.88 -18.66
CA LEU A 93 6.89 -15.84 -19.10
C LEU A 93 7.91 -15.57 -18.00
N TYR A 94 9.12 -16.11 -18.18
CA TYR A 94 10.29 -15.66 -17.42
C TYR A 94 10.59 -14.22 -17.82
N VAL A 95 10.03 -13.26 -17.08
CA VAL A 95 10.28 -11.85 -17.33
C VAL A 95 11.54 -11.44 -16.57
N SER A 96 12.55 -11.00 -17.31
CA SER A 96 13.81 -10.53 -16.74
C SER A 96 13.60 -9.19 -16.07
N VAL A 97 13.68 -9.16 -14.74
CA VAL A 97 13.61 -7.90 -13.97
C VAL A 97 15.00 -7.29 -13.94
N ALA A 98 15.13 -6.07 -14.45
CA ALA A 98 16.39 -5.32 -14.51
C ALA A 98 16.64 -4.49 -13.24
N GLY A 99 15.57 -4.13 -12.52
CA GLY A 99 15.70 -3.47 -11.24
C GLY A 99 14.39 -3.24 -10.51
N VAL A 100 14.54 -2.68 -9.30
CA VAL A 100 13.45 -2.31 -8.40
C VAL A 100 13.66 -0.86 -7.95
N ASN A 101 12.59 -0.07 -7.92
CA ASN A 101 12.60 1.31 -7.47
C ASN A 101 11.49 1.55 -6.45
N LEU A 102 11.78 2.36 -5.43
CA LEU A 102 10.78 2.89 -4.49
C LEU A 102 10.61 4.39 -4.79
N THR A 103 9.43 4.78 -5.26
CA THR A 103 9.15 6.18 -5.64
C THR A 103 8.89 7.06 -4.41
N GLU A 104 9.01 8.38 -4.57
CA GLU A 104 8.72 9.36 -3.51
C GLU A 104 7.26 9.28 -3.02
N GLU A 105 6.35 8.71 -3.81
CA GLU A 105 4.95 8.47 -3.45
C GLU A 105 4.74 7.13 -2.70
N GLY A 106 5.78 6.32 -2.52
CA GLY A 106 5.70 5.02 -1.84
C GLY A 106 5.33 3.85 -2.75
N ASN A 107 5.41 4.02 -4.08
CA ASN A 107 5.19 2.94 -5.04
C ASN A 107 6.46 2.10 -5.21
N VAL A 108 6.34 0.78 -5.14
CA VAL A 108 7.44 -0.13 -5.50
C VAL A 108 7.21 -0.58 -6.92
N VAL A 109 8.19 -0.35 -7.78
CA VAL A 109 8.11 -0.63 -9.21
C VAL A 109 9.22 -1.59 -9.61
N LEU A 110 8.85 -2.72 -10.23
CA LEU A 110 9.78 -3.60 -10.92
C LEU A 110 9.81 -3.20 -12.39
N PHE A 111 11.01 -3.02 -12.94
CA PHE A 111 11.20 -2.65 -14.34
C PHE A 111 12.10 -3.65 -15.07
N GLY A 112 11.81 -3.84 -16.36
CA GLY A 112 12.57 -4.72 -17.24
C GLY A 112 13.73 -4.00 -17.91
N ASN A 113 14.41 -4.70 -18.80
CA ASN A 113 15.64 -4.22 -19.43
C ASN A 113 15.42 -3.03 -20.37
N GLU A 114 14.20 -2.83 -20.87
CA GLU A 114 13.83 -1.70 -21.73
C GLU A 114 13.23 -0.53 -20.93
N GLY A 115 13.22 -0.62 -19.60
CA GLY A 115 12.64 0.37 -18.68
C GLY A 115 11.11 0.30 -18.60
N GLU A 116 10.50 -0.73 -19.18
CA GLU A 116 9.09 -1.03 -19.07
C GLU A 116 8.72 -1.45 -17.63
N ILE A 117 7.53 -1.04 -17.18
CA ILE A 117 7.02 -1.44 -15.86
C ILE A 117 6.48 -2.87 -15.98
N LEU A 118 7.10 -3.78 -15.24
CA LEU A 118 6.70 -5.19 -15.17
C LEU A 118 5.67 -5.43 -14.08
N TRP A 119 5.83 -4.72 -12.95
CA TRP A 119 4.94 -4.83 -11.80
C TRP A 119 5.01 -3.56 -10.96
N GLN A 120 3.93 -3.22 -10.27
CA GLN A 120 3.97 -2.17 -9.26
C GLN A 120 2.99 -2.41 -8.10
N SER A 121 3.38 -1.99 -6.90
CA SER A 121 2.57 -2.15 -5.68
C SER A 121 1.28 -1.35 -5.75
N PHE A 122 1.28 -0.21 -6.45
CA PHE A 122 0.10 0.64 -6.60
C PHE A 122 -1.05 -0.05 -7.34
N HIS A 123 -0.78 -1.06 -8.17
CA HIS A 123 -1.80 -1.87 -8.84
C HIS A 123 -2.38 -2.98 -7.97
N ASN A 124 -1.76 -3.26 -6.81
CA ASN A 124 -2.10 -4.34 -5.92
C ASN A 124 -2.32 -3.83 -4.48
N PRO A 125 -3.29 -2.92 -4.24
CA PRO A 125 -3.59 -2.44 -2.89
C PRO A 125 -4.13 -3.55 -1.99
N ILE A 126 -3.90 -3.44 -0.68
CA ILE A 126 -4.45 -4.36 0.34
C ILE A 126 -5.49 -3.64 1.19
N ASP A 127 -5.06 -2.88 2.19
CA ASP A 127 -5.95 -2.17 3.11
C ASP A 127 -5.80 -0.64 3.00
N THR A 128 -4.81 -0.18 2.25
CA THR A 128 -4.37 1.20 2.21
C THR A 128 -4.29 1.71 0.76
N LEU A 129 -4.69 2.96 0.54
CA LEU A 129 -4.47 3.73 -0.68
C LEU A 129 -3.66 4.98 -0.37
N LEU A 130 -2.55 5.14 -1.06
CA LEU A 130 -1.72 6.35 -1.02
C LEU A 130 -2.24 7.41 -1.99
N VAL A 131 -1.82 8.66 -1.78
CA VAL A 131 -2.12 9.76 -2.70
C VAL A 131 -1.64 9.43 -4.11
N GLY A 132 -2.52 9.63 -5.10
CA GLY A 132 -2.20 9.33 -6.50
C GLY A 132 -2.31 7.85 -6.89
N GLN A 133 -2.49 6.95 -5.92
CA GLN A 133 -2.79 5.55 -6.19
C GLN A 133 -4.22 5.39 -6.71
N ARG A 134 -4.39 4.45 -7.65
CA ARG A 134 -5.70 4.10 -8.22
C ARG A 134 -6.19 2.79 -7.64
N LEU A 135 -7.47 2.76 -7.26
CA LEU A 135 -8.22 1.53 -7.01
C LEU A 135 -9.01 1.18 -8.27
N PHE A 136 -8.61 0.12 -8.95
CA PHE A 136 -9.27 -0.31 -10.17
C PHE A 136 -10.64 -0.93 -9.89
N ASN A 137 -11.53 -0.86 -10.88
CA ASN A 137 -12.81 -1.55 -10.79
C ASN A 137 -12.58 -3.05 -10.58
N GLY A 138 -13.39 -3.68 -9.72
CA GLY A 138 -13.21 -5.08 -9.30
C GLY A 138 -12.16 -5.32 -8.21
N HIS A 139 -11.38 -4.30 -7.83
CA HIS A 139 -10.48 -4.38 -6.67
C HIS A 139 -11.14 -3.75 -5.44
N ASN A 140 -10.86 -4.32 -4.27
CA ASN A 140 -11.31 -3.81 -2.99
C ASN A 140 -10.13 -3.66 -2.05
N LEU A 141 -10.18 -2.65 -1.19
CA LEU A 141 -9.43 -2.68 0.06
C LEU A 141 -10.07 -3.70 0.99
N MET A 142 -9.26 -4.47 1.69
CA MET A 142 -9.71 -5.49 2.64
C MET A 142 -8.86 -5.44 3.90
N ASN A 143 -9.52 -5.46 5.05
CA ASN A 143 -8.84 -5.65 6.32
C ASN A 143 -8.90 -7.13 6.75
N TYR A 144 -8.26 -7.46 7.88
CA TYR A 144 -8.23 -8.81 8.43
C TYR A 144 -9.59 -9.35 8.86
N GLU A 145 -10.47 -8.47 9.35
CA GLU A 145 -11.82 -8.83 9.82
C GLU A 145 -12.84 -8.92 8.66
N ALA A 146 -12.33 -9.09 7.43
CA ALA A 146 -13.10 -9.20 6.18
C ALA A 146 -14.00 -7.99 5.86
N SER A 147 -13.84 -6.86 6.54
CA SER A 147 -14.42 -5.59 6.08
C SER A 147 -13.71 -5.16 4.81
N PHE A 148 -14.44 -4.51 3.90
CA PHE A 148 -13.91 -4.15 2.60
C PHE A 148 -14.41 -2.81 2.10
N ALA A 149 -13.63 -2.15 1.25
CA ALA A 149 -14.00 -0.89 0.62
C ALA A 149 -13.69 -0.92 -0.88
N GLY A 150 -14.61 -0.45 -1.71
CA GLY A 150 -14.39 -0.45 -3.15
C GLY A 150 -15.52 0.19 -3.94
N LEU A 151 -15.40 0.08 -5.27
CA LEU A 151 -16.39 0.62 -6.20
C LEU A 151 -17.59 -0.34 -6.35
N THR A 152 -18.79 0.20 -6.19
CA THR A 152 -20.03 -0.49 -6.55
C THR A 152 -20.24 -0.47 -8.07
N LYS A 153 -21.14 -1.32 -8.55
CA LYS A 153 -21.55 -1.33 -9.98
C LYS A 153 -22.10 0.01 -10.45
N ASP A 154 -22.70 0.78 -9.55
CA ASP A 154 -23.25 2.11 -9.83
C ASP A 154 -22.20 3.22 -9.79
N GLY A 155 -20.92 2.86 -9.57
CA GLY A 155 -19.80 3.78 -9.53
C GLY A 155 -19.66 4.53 -8.20
N ASN A 156 -20.30 4.10 -7.13
CA ASN A 156 -20.10 4.70 -5.82
C ASN A 156 -18.92 4.03 -5.11
N PHE A 157 -18.10 4.79 -4.40
CA PHE A 157 -17.15 4.22 -3.46
C PHE A 157 -17.88 3.93 -2.14
N SER A 158 -17.85 2.68 -1.69
CA SER A 158 -18.57 2.21 -0.51
C SER A 158 -17.64 1.47 0.44
N VAL A 159 -17.87 1.63 1.74
CA VAL A 159 -17.19 0.87 2.78
C VAL A 159 -18.19 -0.04 3.47
N PHE A 160 -17.81 -1.30 3.55
CA PHE A 160 -18.60 -2.39 4.08
C PHE A 160 -17.96 -2.91 5.35
N ILE A 161 -18.75 -2.99 6.41
CA ILE A 161 -18.38 -3.72 7.63
C ILE A 161 -19.04 -5.10 7.59
N ASN A 162 -18.23 -6.14 7.76
CA ASN A 162 -18.75 -7.50 7.86
C ASN A 162 -19.23 -7.77 9.28
N THR A 163 -20.43 -8.32 9.38
CA THR A 163 -21.00 -8.87 10.62
C THR A 163 -21.24 -10.37 10.40
N THR A 164 -21.53 -11.12 11.47
CA THR A 164 -21.60 -12.59 11.46
C THR A 164 -22.41 -13.19 10.29
N ASN A 165 -23.45 -12.50 9.81
CA ASN A 165 -24.36 -13.02 8.78
C ASN A 165 -24.55 -12.09 7.56
N ARG A 166 -23.91 -10.91 7.52
CA ARG A 166 -24.11 -9.94 6.43
C ARG A 166 -23.04 -8.85 6.39
N SER A 167 -22.80 -8.32 5.20
CA SER A 167 -22.07 -7.08 4.97
C SER A 167 -23.03 -5.88 5.06
N LEU A 168 -22.65 -4.85 5.80
CA LEU A 168 -23.40 -3.61 5.93
C LEU A 168 -22.59 -2.45 5.37
N ILE A 169 -23.24 -1.58 4.58
CA ILE A 169 -22.64 -0.32 4.14
C ILE A 169 -22.82 0.70 5.27
N TYR A 170 -21.73 1.32 5.72
CA TYR A 170 -21.82 2.45 6.65
C TYR A 170 -21.32 3.76 6.05
N TYR A 171 -20.55 3.70 4.97
CA TYR A 171 -20.09 4.87 4.21
C TYR A 171 -20.29 4.64 2.73
N GLN A 172 -20.80 5.64 2.03
CA GLN A 172 -20.88 5.65 0.58
C GLN A 172 -20.72 7.08 0.07
N THR A 173 -19.91 7.25 -0.97
CA THR A 173 -19.75 8.53 -1.66
C THR A 173 -19.78 8.30 -3.17
N GLN A 174 -20.36 9.26 -3.89
CA GLN A 174 -20.27 9.30 -5.34
C GLN A 174 -19.03 10.13 -5.70
N PRO A 175 -18.00 9.54 -6.35
CA PRO A 175 -16.82 10.29 -6.74
C PRO A 175 -17.22 11.36 -7.77
N ASP A 176 -16.85 12.61 -7.50
CA ASP A 176 -17.09 13.76 -8.36
C ASP A 176 -15.74 14.49 -8.48
N LEU A 177 -15.38 14.91 -9.70
CA LEU A 177 -14.13 15.62 -10.00
C LEU A 177 -13.91 16.88 -9.16
N ASN A 178 -14.98 17.43 -8.57
CA ASN A 178 -15.02 18.62 -7.74
C ASN A 178 -15.54 18.37 -6.31
N SER A 179 -15.91 17.14 -5.93
CA SER A 179 -16.38 16.87 -4.57
C SER A 179 -15.21 16.77 -3.60
N ARG A 180 -15.08 17.80 -2.77
CA ARG A 180 -14.29 17.72 -1.54
C ARG A 180 -15.21 17.13 -0.48
N ASN A 181 -14.89 15.98 0.10
CA ASN A 181 -15.58 15.57 1.32
C ASN A 181 -15.13 16.47 2.50
N LEU A 182 -15.93 16.56 3.56
CA LEU A 182 -15.62 17.24 4.82
C LEU A 182 -14.27 16.79 5.41
N SER A 183 -13.82 15.58 5.08
CA SER A 183 -12.54 14.99 5.50
C SER A 183 -11.32 15.41 4.65
N GLY A 184 -11.51 16.25 3.62
CA GLY A 184 -10.44 16.82 2.78
C GLY A 184 -9.93 15.92 1.63
N LEU A 185 -10.37 14.65 1.58
CA LEU A 185 -10.08 13.74 0.47
C LEU A 185 -10.93 14.11 -0.76
N VAL A 186 -10.30 14.17 -1.94
CA VAL A 186 -10.99 14.33 -3.23
C VAL A 186 -11.01 12.98 -3.93
N TYR A 187 -12.15 12.59 -4.46
CA TYR A 187 -12.29 11.30 -5.11
C TYR A 187 -12.70 11.52 -6.56
N ALA A 188 -11.84 11.11 -7.49
CA ALA A 188 -12.13 11.19 -8.91
C ALA A 188 -12.39 9.78 -9.45
N MET A 189 -13.52 9.61 -10.12
CA MET A 189 -13.75 8.45 -10.96
C MET A 189 -13.20 8.72 -12.36
N ASP A 190 -12.26 7.91 -12.80
CA ASP A 190 -11.95 7.74 -14.22
C ASP A 190 -12.76 6.55 -14.73
N LEU A 191 -13.85 6.82 -15.46
CA LEU A 191 -14.72 5.79 -16.03
C LEU A 191 -13.98 4.79 -16.94
N LYS A 192 -12.78 5.13 -17.44
CA LYS A 192 -11.94 4.22 -18.22
C LYS A 192 -10.91 3.47 -17.37
N ASN A 193 -10.46 4.02 -16.23
CA ASN A 193 -9.26 3.55 -15.53
C ASN A 193 -9.41 3.35 -14.00
N GLY A 194 -10.60 3.49 -13.42
CA GLY A 194 -10.89 3.19 -12.01
C GLY A 194 -11.09 4.42 -11.11
N PHE A 195 -11.06 4.19 -9.80
CA PHE A 195 -11.18 5.20 -8.76
C PHE A 195 -9.80 5.72 -8.34
N VAL A 196 -9.66 7.02 -8.17
CA VAL A 196 -8.41 7.64 -7.72
C VAL A 196 -8.69 8.49 -6.49
N ILE A 197 -7.88 8.29 -5.45
CA ILE A 197 -7.81 9.24 -4.35
C ILE A 197 -6.91 10.38 -4.81
N ASN A 198 -7.55 11.51 -5.12
CA ASN A 198 -6.88 12.76 -5.42
C ASN A 198 -6.95 13.66 -4.18
N LEU A 199 -5.98 14.53 -3.98
CA LEU A 199 -6.13 15.61 -2.99
C LEU A 199 -6.07 16.89 -3.77
N GLY A 200 -7.10 17.73 -3.60
CA GLY A 200 -7.37 18.88 -4.45
C GLY A 200 -6.11 19.67 -4.80
N LYS A 201 -5.95 19.98 -6.09
CA LYS A 201 -4.73 20.54 -6.71
C LYS A 201 -3.45 19.92 -6.14
N SER A 202 -3.03 18.85 -6.80
CA SER A 202 -1.63 18.60 -7.10
C SER A 202 -0.96 19.90 -7.57
N ASP A 203 -0.55 20.73 -6.63
CA ASP A 203 0.83 21.17 -6.70
C ASP A 203 1.58 19.95 -6.22
N LYS A 204 2.32 19.31 -7.13
CA LYS A 204 3.29 18.28 -6.79
C LYS A 204 3.93 18.71 -5.47
N SER A 205 3.68 18.01 -4.36
CA SER A 205 4.54 18.17 -3.20
C SER A 205 5.84 17.48 -3.59
N SER A 206 6.61 18.21 -4.40
CA SER A 206 8.00 17.91 -4.62
C SER A 206 8.63 17.84 -3.23
N THR A 207 9.26 16.71 -2.92
CA THR A 207 10.02 16.43 -1.69
C THR A 207 9.22 16.03 -0.44
N LEU A 208 8.39 14.97 -0.47
CA LEU A 208 7.93 14.26 0.76
C LEU A 208 7.57 15.19 1.95
N GLU A 209 6.84 16.29 1.72
CA GLU A 209 6.56 17.29 2.76
C GLU A 209 5.52 16.79 3.76
N PHE A 210 4.65 15.90 3.29
CA PHE A 210 3.71 15.11 4.06
C PHE A 210 3.52 13.74 3.39
N ILE A 211 3.13 12.73 4.16
CA ILE A 211 2.63 11.45 3.65
C ILE A 211 1.17 11.37 4.02
N GLU A 212 0.32 11.00 3.08
CA GLU A 212 -1.11 10.88 3.33
C GLU A 212 -1.66 9.61 2.69
N SER A 213 -2.58 8.95 3.40
CA SER A 213 -3.22 7.73 2.94
C SER A 213 -4.65 7.58 3.49
N ALA A 214 -5.46 6.80 2.79
CA ALA A 214 -6.71 6.26 3.30
C ALA A 214 -6.52 4.78 3.59
N LYS A 215 -6.81 4.36 4.81
CA LYS A 215 -6.60 2.99 5.28
C LYS A 215 -7.86 2.42 5.92
N LEU A 216 -8.21 1.20 5.54
CA LEU A 216 -9.25 0.40 6.17
C LEU A 216 -8.63 -0.40 7.32
N ASP A 217 -8.77 0.13 8.53
CA ASP A 217 -8.16 -0.44 9.73
C ASP A 217 -8.80 -1.77 10.13
N SER A 218 -8.15 -2.50 11.03
CA SER A 218 -8.64 -3.77 11.59
C SER A 218 -10.00 -3.63 12.30
N ASP A 219 -10.36 -2.44 12.78
CA ASP A 219 -11.68 -2.13 13.37
C ASP A 219 -12.80 -1.97 12.32
N GLY A 220 -12.49 -2.15 11.04
CA GLY A 220 -13.43 -2.00 9.92
C GLY A 220 -13.70 -0.56 9.52
N ARG A 221 -12.99 0.41 10.13
CA ARG A 221 -13.18 1.83 9.86
C ARG A 221 -12.17 2.34 8.84
N LEU A 222 -12.67 3.08 7.86
CA LEU A 222 -11.82 3.80 6.92
C LEU A 222 -11.33 5.09 7.59
N LYS A 223 -10.02 5.24 7.68
CA LYS A 223 -9.37 6.39 8.30
C LYS A 223 -8.40 7.04 7.32
N ARG A 224 -8.29 8.36 7.45
CA ARG A 224 -7.27 9.17 6.80
C ARG A 224 -6.08 9.27 7.75
N TYR A 225 -4.90 8.92 7.27
CA TYR A 225 -3.63 9.11 7.97
C TYR A 225 -2.86 10.23 7.28
N ARG A 226 -2.34 11.17 8.05
CA ARG A 226 -1.48 12.24 7.55
C ARG A 226 -0.26 12.39 8.46
N TYR A 227 0.91 12.14 7.89
CA TYR A 227 2.20 12.37 8.52
C TYR A 227 2.81 13.66 8.03
N GLU A 228 3.26 14.49 8.97
CA GLU A 228 4.11 15.65 8.72
C GLU A 228 5.35 15.54 9.61
N ASN A 229 6.35 16.39 9.38
CA ASN A 229 7.65 16.27 10.06
C ASN A 229 7.56 16.24 11.60
N SER A 230 6.55 16.89 12.19
CA SER A 230 6.39 17.05 13.64
C SER A 230 5.05 16.57 14.19
N ARG A 231 4.14 16.08 13.34
CA ARG A 231 2.80 15.68 13.77
C ARG A 231 2.25 14.53 12.94
N GLU A 232 1.34 13.80 13.56
CA GLU A 232 0.49 12.79 12.92
C GLU A 232 -0.97 13.22 13.15
N GLU A 233 -1.78 13.09 12.11
CA GLU A 233 -3.22 13.32 12.18
C GLU A 233 -3.95 12.10 11.63
N ILE A 234 -4.86 11.54 12.44
CA ILE A 234 -5.72 10.42 12.06
C ILE A 234 -7.17 10.91 12.14
N THR A 235 -7.90 10.80 11.04
CA THR A 235 -9.30 11.26 10.94
C THR A 235 -10.19 10.14 10.42
N LEU A 236 -11.35 9.93 11.05
CA LEU A 236 -12.37 8.99 10.55
C LEU A 236 -13.03 9.55 9.27
N ILE A 237 -13.27 8.68 8.29
CA ILE A 237 -13.96 9.02 7.03
C ILE A 237 -15.43 8.59 7.12
#